data_AF-A0A520VHJ7-F1
#
_entry.id   AF-A0A520VHJ7-F1
#
_cell.length_a   1.000
_cell.length_b   1.000
_cell.length_c   1.000
_cell.angle_alpha   90.00
_cell.angle_beta   90.00
_cell.angle_gamma   90.00
#
_symmetry.space_group_name_H-M   'P 1'
#
loop_
_entity.id
_entity.type
_entity.pdbx_description
1 polymer ?
#
loop_
_entity_poly.entity_id
_entity_poly.type
_entity_poly.pdbx_seq_one_letter_code
_entity_poly.pdbx_strand_id
1 'polypeptide(L)'
;MFQDFKGDINFSMLSISKSDSLGYSLKDQKKVKISDSLWLKELYDSSRFEEVYGSIVNEDIKLAEYEELPTELLKKRLEHLNAKTPFNVTYNPSLERLIKHYLKTRRVSMSKLMALSDYFFPMFEEEFDKYDLPLEIKYLAVVESALNPLAKSR
;
A
#
# COMPACT_ATOMS: atom_id res chain seq x y z
N MET A 1 -26.35 -0.36 5.74
CA MET A 1 -26.29 -1.79 5.38
C MET A 1 -24.81 -2.11 5.27
N PHE A 2 -24.19 -2.45 6.40
CA PHE A 2 -22.75 -2.70 6.48
C PHE A 2 -22.55 -4.21 6.64
N GLN A 3 -21.69 -4.76 5.78
CA GLN A 3 -21.40 -6.18 5.66
C GLN A 3 -20.61 -6.67 6.88
N ASP A 4 -21.04 -7.77 7.46
CA ASP A 4 -20.42 -8.41 8.62
C ASP A 4 -19.04 -8.98 8.25
N PHE A 5 -17.99 -8.48 8.92
CA PHE A 5 -16.65 -9.06 8.89
C PHE A 5 -16.66 -10.35 9.73
N LYS A 6 -16.70 -11.52 9.07
CA LYS A 6 -16.46 -12.82 9.72
C LYS A 6 -14.97 -13.11 9.77
N GLY A 7 -14.30 -12.62 10.81
CA GLY A 7 -13.03 -13.15 11.27
C GLY A 7 -13.29 -14.19 12.35
N ASP A 8 -12.80 -15.42 12.15
CA ASP A 8 -12.95 -16.52 13.09
C ASP A 8 -12.07 -16.31 14.33
N ILE A 9 -12.55 -15.52 15.30
CA ILE A 9 -11.91 -15.37 16.60
C ILE A 9 -12.57 -16.35 17.58
N ASN A 10 -11.88 -17.43 17.90
CA ASN A 10 -12.35 -18.45 18.83
C ASN A 10 -12.28 -17.93 20.28
N PHE A 11 -13.33 -17.23 20.71
CA PHE A 11 -13.46 -16.64 22.05
C PHE A 11 -13.90 -17.69 23.08
N SER A 12 -13.03 -18.64 23.41
CA SER A 12 -13.24 -19.52 24.56
C SER A 12 -12.94 -18.78 25.87
N MET A 13 -13.84 -17.86 26.29
CA MET A 13 -14.14 -17.48 27.69
C MET A 13 -15.04 -16.24 27.79
N LEU A 14 -16.14 -16.15 27.02
CA LEU A 14 -17.22 -15.24 27.41
C LEU A 14 -17.98 -15.87 28.59
N SER A 15 -18.04 -15.15 29.72
CA SER A 15 -18.91 -15.48 30.85
C SER A 15 -20.37 -15.18 30.48
N ILE A 16 -20.94 -16.04 29.63
CA ILE A 16 -22.33 -15.98 29.19
C ILE A 16 -23.21 -16.45 30.36
N SER A 17 -23.95 -15.54 30.99
CA SER A 17 -25.05 -15.93 31.86
C SER A 17 -26.28 -16.21 31.00
N LYS A 18 -26.72 -17.46 30.98
CA LYS A 18 -27.94 -17.89 30.28
C LYS A 18 -29.15 -17.31 31.01
N SER A 19 -29.88 -16.39 30.39
CA SER A 19 -31.23 -16.00 30.81
C SER A 19 -32.24 -16.62 29.86
N ASP A 20 -33.37 -17.09 30.38
CA ASP A 20 -34.38 -17.94 29.69
C ASP A 20 -35.10 -17.31 28.50
N SER A 21 -34.78 -16.07 28.14
CA SER A 21 -35.27 -15.42 26.91
C SER A 21 -34.13 -15.42 25.89
N LEU A 22 -34.44 -15.74 24.62
CA LEU A 22 -33.52 -15.84 23.46
C LEU A 22 -32.77 -14.54 23.09
N GLY A 23 -32.25 -13.81 24.06
CA GLY A 23 -31.37 -12.66 23.90
C GLY A 23 -30.15 -12.85 24.80
N TYR A 24 -28.98 -13.00 24.18
CA TYR A 24 -27.71 -12.93 24.90
C TYR A 24 -27.57 -11.55 25.52
N SER A 25 -27.59 -11.46 26.86
CA SER A 25 -27.28 -10.23 27.58
C SER A 25 -25.77 -10.14 27.80
N LEU A 26 -25.08 -9.33 26.99
CA LEU A 26 -23.68 -9.01 27.21
C LEU A 26 -23.60 -8.10 28.44
N LYS A 27 -23.03 -8.59 29.55
CA LYS A 27 -22.73 -7.75 30.70
C LYS A 27 -21.66 -6.74 30.30
N ASP A 28 -22.08 -5.50 30.08
CA ASP A 28 -21.20 -4.38 29.78
C ASP A 28 -20.22 -4.15 30.93
N GLN A 29 -19.03 -4.75 30.84
CA GLN A 29 -17.96 -4.51 31.79
C GLN A 29 -17.28 -3.19 31.44
N LYS A 30 -17.21 -2.26 32.41
CA LYS A 30 -16.54 -0.96 32.25
C LYS A 30 -15.12 -1.08 31.68
N LYS A 31 -14.38 -2.12 32.08
CA LYS A 31 -13.02 -2.39 31.57
C LYS A 31 -12.99 -2.70 30.08
N VAL A 32 -13.94 -3.50 29.59
CA VAL A 32 -14.00 -3.91 28.17
C VAL A 32 -14.30 -2.70 27.28
N LYS A 33 -15.22 -1.82 27.68
CA LYS A 33 -15.48 -0.57 26.94
C LYS A 33 -14.26 0.35 26.85
N ILE A 34 -13.49 0.44 27.95
CA ILE A 34 -12.26 1.24 27.97
C ILE A 34 -11.23 0.63 27.02
N SER A 35 -11.00 -0.68 27.10
CA SER A 35 -10.09 -1.40 26.20
C SER A 35 -10.49 -1.24 24.74
N ASP A 36 -11.78 -1.40 24.43
CA ASP A 36 -12.34 -1.25 23.09
C ASP A 36 -12.13 0.18 22.56
N SER A 37 -12.43 1.21 23.39
CA SER A 37 -12.20 2.61 23.00
C SER A 37 -10.73 2.95 22.77
N LEU A 38 -9.82 2.38 23.58
CA LEU A 38 -8.38 2.57 23.40
C LEU A 38 -7.89 1.88 22.13
N TRP A 39 -8.41 0.68 21.86
CA TRP A 39 -8.03 -0.11 20.70
C TRP A 39 -8.54 0.54 19.41
N LEU A 40 -9.78 1.04 19.40
CA LEU A 40 -10.27 1.89 18.31
C LEU A 40 -9.35 3.10 18.11
N LYS A 41 -8.99 3.81 19.19
CA LYS A 41 -8.09 4.97 19.09
C LYS A 41 -6.75 4.62 18.46
N GLU A 42 -6.15 3.49 18.85
CA GLU A 42 -4.89 2.99 18.27
C GLU A 42 -5.06 2.59 16.79
N LEU A 43 -6.16 1.91 16.44
CA LEU A 43 -6.47 1.50 15.06
C LEU A 43 -6.70 2.69 14.13
N TYR A 44 -7.35 3.75 14.63
CA TYR A 44 -7.59 4.99 13.89
C TYR A 44 -6.44 5.99 14.01
N ASP A 45 -5.33 5.63 14.66
CA ASP A 45 -4.20 6.53 14.82
C ASP A 45 -3.43 6.68 13.50
N SER A 46 -3.78 7.71 12.73
CA SER A 46 -3.09 8.08 11.50
C SER A 46 -1.72 8.73 11.77
N SER A 47 -1.31 8.97 13.01
CA SER A 47 -0.05 9.66 13.32
C SER A 47 1.17 8.92 12.77
N ARG A 48 1.20 7.59 12.92
CA ARG A 48 2.29 6.75 12.40
C ARG A 48 2.38 6.80 10.88
N PHE A 49 1.22 6.90 10.21
CA PHE A 49 1.17 7.10 8.77
C PHE A 49 1.79 8.44 8.38
N GLU A 50 1.39 9.54 9.04
CA GLU A 50 1.92 10.88 8.77
C GLU A 50 3.42 10.98 9.06
N GLU A 51 3.91 10.28 10.07
CA GLU A 51 5.35 10.20 10.38
C GLU A 51 6.15 9.50 9.27
N VAL A 52 5.71 8.31 8.84
CA VAL A 52 6.40 7.55 7.78
C VAL A 52 6.31 8.30 6.45
N TYR A 53 5.10 8.71 6.05
CA TYR A 53 4.90 9.44 4.80
C TYR A 53 5.63 10.79 4.80
N GLY A 54 5.49 11.55 5.89
CA GLY A 54 6.12 12.86 6.06
C GLY A 54 7.65 12.77 6.08
N SER A 55 8.23 11.74 6.70
CA SER A 55 9.69 11.55 6.70
C SER A 55 10.23 11.30 5.29
N ILE A 56 9.59 10.44 4.49
CA ILE A 56 9.99 10.12 3.11
C ILE A 56 9.82 11.35 2.21
N VAL A 57 8.68 12.05 2.32
CA VAL A 57 8.38 13.20 1.46
C VAL A 57 9.29 14.39 1.76
N ASN A 58 9.66 14.60 3.02
CA ASN A 58 10.50 15.73 3.43
C ASN A 58 12.00 15.42 3.43
N GLU A 59 12.41 14.20 3.09
CA GLU A 59 13.83 13.84 3.03
C GLU A 59 14.58 14.61 1.93
N ASP A 60 15.73 15.15 2.31
CA ASP A 60 16.68 15.83 1.42
C ASP A 60 17.63 14.81 0.77
N ILE A 61 17.30 14.41 -0.45
CA ILE A 61 18.01 13.37 -1.18
C ILE A 61 19.15 13.97 -2.00
N LYS A 62 20.40 13.62 -1.65
CA LYS A 62 21.59 13.95 -2.45
C LYS A 62 21.80 12.89 -3.51
N LEU A 63 21.60 13.26 -4.77
CA LEU A 63 21.76 12.34 -5.89
C LEU A 63 23.19 12.37 -6.44
N ALA A 64 23.72 11.20 -6.77
CA ALA A 64 24.90 11.07 -7.59
C ALA A 64 24.64 11.58 -9.02
N GLU A 65 25.72 11.88 -9.76
CA GLU A 65 25.64 12.30 -11.15
C GLU A 65 24.92 11.27 -12.02
N TYR A 66 24.30 11.76 -13.10
CA TYR A 66 23.59 10.90 -14.04
C TYR A 66 24.58 10.30 -15.04
N GLU A 67 24.81 9.00 -14.95
CA GLU A 67 25.43 8.22 -16.00
C GLU A 67 24.39 7.85 -17.07
N GLU A 68 24.75 8.01 -18.34
CA GLU A 68 23.85 7.72 -19.44
C GLU A 68 23.64 6.21 -19.60
N LEU A 69 22.37 5.79 -19.61
CA LEU A 69 22.00 4.38 -19.81
C LEU A 69 22.25 3.95 -21.26
N PRO A 70 23.14 2.96 -21.52
CA PRO A 70 23.34 2.42 -22.87
C PRO A 70 22.10 1.67 -23.37
N THR A 71 21.79 1.81 -24.66
CA THR A 71 20.60 1.22 -25.28
C THR A 71 20.58 -0.32 -25.20
N GLU A 72 21.73 -0.97 -25.36
CA GLU A 72 21.82 -2.44 -25.26
C GLU A 72 21.54 -2.94 -23.84
N LEU A 73 22.00 -2.21 -22.82
CA LEU A 73 21.69 -2.52 -21.43
C LEU A 73 20.20 -2.31 -21.13
N LEU A 74 19.59 -1.27 -21.70
CA LEU A 74 18.15 -1.02 -21.57
C LEU A 74 17.33 -2.17 -22.15
N LYS A 75 17.63 -2.62 -23.38
CA LYS A 75 16.92 -3.73 -24.04
C LYS A 75 16.96 -5.00 -23.19
N LYS A 76 18.15 -5.37 -22.71
CA LYS A 76 18.34 -6.53 -21.83
C LYS A 76 17.49 -6.42 -20.54
N ARG A 77 17.41 -5.24 -19.94
CA ARG A 77 16.59 -5.01 -18.74
C ARG A 77 15.10 -5.08 -19.03
N LEU A 78 14.65 -4.59 -20.19
CA LEU A 78 13.26 -4.68 -20.62
C LEU A 78 12.84 -6.12 -20.88
N GLU A 79 13.68 -6.93 -21.53
CA GLU A 79 13.42 -8.36 -21.75
C GLU A 79 13.27 -9.11 -20.42
N HIS A 80 14.18 -8.85 -19.48
CA HIS A 80 14.10 -9.44 -18.14
C HIS A 80 12.85 -9.02 -17.38
N LEU A 81 12.43 -7.75 -17.54
CA LEU A 81 11.20 -7.24 -16.92
C LEU A 81 9.96 -7.87 -17.54
N ASN A 82 9.90 -7.97 -18.87
CA ASN A 82 8.82 -8.60 -19.61
C ASN A 82 8.64 -10.08 -19.24
N ALA A 83 9.74 -10.79 -18.92
CA ALA A 83 9.67 -12.18 -18.48
C ALA A 83 9.11 -12.34 -17.04
N LYS A 84 9.12 -11.27 -16.24
CA LYS A 84 8.69 -11.28 -14.83
C LYS A 84 7.28 -10.77 -14.62
N THR A 85 6.71 -10.08 -15.59
CA THR A 85 5.39 -9.46 -15.47
C THR A 85 4.43 -10.07 -16.49
N PRO A 86 3.12 -10.09 -16.21
CA PRO A 86 2.12 -10.53 -17.19
C PRO A 86 1.89 -9.52 -18.33
N PHE A 87 2.54 -8.34 -18.28
CA PHE A 87 2.41 -7.31 -19.29
C PHE A 87 3.44 -7.48 -20.40
N ASN A 88 3.01 -7.26 -21.64
CA ASN A 88 3.91 -7.22 -22.79
C ASN A 88 4.67 -5.89 -22.85
N VAL A 89 5.91 -5.88 -22.36
CA VAL A 89 6.82 -4.74 -22.39
C VAL A 89 7.84 -4.91 -23.52
N THR A 90 7.48 -4.40 -24.70
CA THR A 90 8.36 -4.40 -25.88
C THR A 90 9.19 -3.13 -25.98
N TYR A 91 10.44 -3.26 -26.47
CA TYR A 91 11.28 -2.10 -26.77
C TYR A 91 10.65 -1.20 -27.85
N ASN A 92 10.70 0.11 -27.61
CA ASN A 92 10.33 1.15 -28.57
C ASN A 92 11.26 2.36 -28.38
N PRO A 93 11.78 2.99 -29.45
CA PRO A 93 12.59 4.21 -29.33
C PRO A 93 11.91 5.34 -28.54
N SER A 94 10.59 5.46 -28.62
CA SER A 94 9.81 6.42 -27.83
C SER A 94 9.82 6.09 -26.33
N LEU A 95 9.75 4.80 -26.00
CA LEU A 95 9.83 4.32 -24.62
C LEU A 95 11.22 4.57 -24.03
N GLU A 96 12.28 4.32 -24.80
CA GLU A 96 13.65 4.61 -24.38
C GLU A 96 13.86 6.09 -24.02
N ARG A 97 13.38 7.01 -24.87
CA ARG A 97 13.45 8.46 -24.59
C ARG A 97 12.71 8.82 -23.30
N LEU A 98 11.54 8.23 -23.07
CA LEU A 98 10.76 8.45 -21.86
C LEU A 98 11.51 7.95 -20.62
N ILE A 99 12.03 6.72 -20.66
CA ILE A 99 12.80 6.13 -19.55
C ILE A 99 14.03 6.98 -19.25
N LYS A 100 14.82 7.34 -20.26
CA LYS A 100 16.00 8.21 -20.09
C LYS A 100 15.64 9.58 -19.51
N HIS A 101 14.53 10.17 -19.95
CA HIS A 101 14.04 11.43 -19.39
C HIS A 101 13.75 11.28 -17.90
N TYR A 102 12.96 10.27 -17.49
CA TYR A 102 12.61 10.05 -16.09
C TYR A 102 13.84 9.76 -15.22
N LEU A 103 14.76 8.94 -15.71
CA LEU A 103 16.02 8.64 -15.02
C LEU A 103 16.93 9.85 -14.88
N LYS A 104 16.77 10.91 -15.69
CA LYS A 104 17.55 12.14 -15.60
C LYS A 104 16.86 13.22 -14.76
N THR A 105 15.57 13.46 -14.98
CA THR A 105 14.85 14.62 -14.41
C THR A 105 14.08 14.31 -13.13
N ARG A 106 13.62 13.07 -12.92
CA ARG A 106 12.70 12.71 -11.83
C ARG A 106 13.32 11.79 -10.78
N ARG A 107 14.65 11.74 -10.68
CA ARG A 107 15.37 10.86 -9.74
C ARG A 107 14.90 10.98 -8.29
N VAL A 108 14.77 12.21 -7.77
CA VAL A 108 14.32 12.46 -6.39
C VAL A 108 12.88 11.99 -6.18
N SER A 109 11.99 12.29 -7.14
CA SER A 109 10.60 11.86 -7.05
C SER A 109 10.47 10.34 -7.13
N MET A 110 11.26 9.69 -8.00
CA MET A 110 11.27 8.24 -8.14
C MET A 110 11.83 7.54 -6.90
N SER A 111 12.89 8.07 -6.26
CA SER A 111 13.40 7.49 -5.02
C SER A 111 12.38 7.58 -3.88
N LYS A 112 11.69 8.72 -3.75
CA LYS A 112 10.59 8.87 -2.78
C LYS A 112 9.46 7.89 -3.08
N LEU A 113 9.10 7.75 -4.36
CA LEU A 113 8.06 6.81 -4.78
C LEU A 113 8.45 5.35 -4.49
N MET A 114 9.71 4.97 -4.69
CA MET A 114 10.22 3.65 -4.33
C MET A 114 10.07 3.40 -2.83
N ALA A 115 10.49 4.35 -1.99
CA ALA A 115 10.34 4.23 -0.53
C ALA A 115 8.87 4.14 -0.09
N LEU A 116 7.97 4.90 -0.73
CA LEU A 116 6.53 4.78 -0.49
C LEU A 116 5.98 3.43 -0.97
N SER A 117 6.49 2.90 -2.08
CA SER A 117 6.07 1.61 -2.63
C SER A 117 6.39 0.47 -1.65
N ASP A 118 7.56 0.51 -1.01
CA ASP A 118 7.95 -0.48 0.00
C ASP A 118 6.96 -0.52 1.20
N TYR A 119 6.33 0.62 1.50
CA TYR A 119 5.31 0.72 2.55
C TYR A 119 3.90 0.31 2.08
N PHE A 120 3.46 0.80 0.91
CA PHE A 120 2.08 0.62 0.45
C PHE A 120 1.83 -0.71 -0.30
N PHE A 121 2.82 -1.25 -1.00
CA PHE A 121 2.61 -2.46 -1.80
C PHE A 121 2.20 -3.68 -0.98
N PRO A 122 2.80 -3.96 0.20
CA PRO A 122 2.33 -5.06 1.04
C PRO A 122 0.84 -4.93 1.42
N MET A 123 0.38 -3.72 1.71
CA MET A 123 -1.04 -3.46 2.03
C MET A 123 -1.95 -3.68 0.82
N PHE A 124 -1.50 -3.26 -0.37
CA PHE A 124 -2.27 -3.49 -1.60
C PHE A 124 -2.32 -4.96 -1.98
N GLU A 125 -1.21 -5.68 -1.87
CA GLU A 125 -1.13 -7.11 -2.16
C GLU A 125 -2.02 -7.92 -1.23
N GLU A 126 -2.02 -7.63 0.07
CA GLU A 126 -2.89 -8.31 1.04
C GLU A 126 -4.38 -8.13 0.70
N GLU A 127 -4.81 -6.90 0.37
CA GLU A 127 -6.20 -6.65 -0.02
C GLU A 127 -6.53 -7.24 -1.39
N PHE A 128 -5.61 -7.19 -2.36
CA PHE A 128 -5.83 -7.78 -3.68
C PHE A 128 -5.95 -9.30 -3.62
N ASP A 129 -5.09 -9.96 -2.85
CA ASP A 129 -5.16 -11.41 -2.63
C ASP A 129 -6.49 -11.81 -1.99
N LYS A 130 -7.01 -11.01 -1.05
CA LYS A 130 -8.30 -11.26 -0.39
C LYS A 130 -9.49 -11.22 -1.37
N TYR A 131 -9.42 -10.38 -2.40
CA TYR A 131 -10.47 -10.24 -3.42
C TYR A 131 -10.13 -10.94 -4.74
N ASP A 132 -9.10 -11.78 -4.78
CA ASP A 132 -8.63 -12.49 -5.98
C ASP A 132 -8.36 -11.54 -7.17
N LEU A 133 -7.74 -10.39 -6.87
CA LEU A 133 -7.38 -9.36 -7.85
C LEU A 133 -5.92 -9.51 -8.32
N PRO A 134 -5.62 -9.20 -9.59
CA PRO A 134 -4.25 -9.19 -10.08
C PRO A 134 -3.36 -8.19 -9.31
N LEU A 135 -2.23 -8.68 -8.79
CA LEU A 135 -1.30 -7.91 -7.97
C LEU A 135 -0.71 -6.70 -8.73
N GLU A 136 -0.66 -6.78 -10.05
CA GLU A 136 -0.10 -5.74 -10.91
C GLU A 136 -0.93 -4.45 -10.93
N ILE A 137 -2.19 -4.51 -10.51
CA ILE A 137 -3.06 -3.32 -10.41
C ILE A 137 -2.47 -2.28 -9.45
N LYS A 138 -1.60 -2.68 -8.52
CA LYS A 138 -0.91 -1.77 -7.59
C LYS A 138 -0.13 -0.66 -8.30
N TYR A 139 0.38 -0.92 -9.50
CA TYR A 139 1.11 0.06 -10.29
C TYR A 139 0.22 1.17 -10.85
N LEU A 140 -1.11 0.99 -10.89
CA LEU A 140 -2.02 2.06 -11.27
C LEU A 140 -2.01 3.20 -10.24
N ALA A 141 -1.95 2.87 -8.95
CA ALA A 141 -1.85 3.88 -7.88
C ALA A 141 -0.57 4.72 -7.98
N VAL A 142 0.51 4.14 -8.50
CA VAL A 142 1.77 4.85 -8.80
C VAL A 142 1.58 5.88 -9.90
N VAL A 143 0.82 5.55 -10.95
CA VAL A 143 0.59 6.44 -12.10
C VAL A 143 -0.45 7.52 -11.80
N GLU A 144 -1.53 7.17 -11.11
CA GLU A 144 -2.69 8.05 -10.86
C GLU A 144 -2.42 9.08 -9.76
N SER A 145 -1.90 8.64 -8.61
CA SER A 145 -1.75 9.49 -7.43
C SER A 145 -0.32 9.56 -6.90
N ALA A 146 0.63 8.87 -7.53
CA ALA A 146 1.98 8.70 -6.99
C ALA A 146 1.98 8.18 -5.54
N LEU A 147 1.05 7.28 -5.22
CA LEU A 147 0.83 6.74 -3.88
C LEU A 147 0.46 7.79 -2.82
N ASN A 148 -0.16 8.90 -3.23
CA ASN A 148 -0.70 9.89 -2.30
C ASN A 148 -2.15 9.52 -1.91
N PRO A 149 -2.42 9.08 -0.67
CA PRO A 149 -3.76 8.70 -0.23
C PRO A 149 -4.70 9.90 -0.06
N LEU A 150 -4.16 11.11 0.06
CA LEU A 150 -4.93 12.36 0.17
C LEU A 150 -5.27 12.95 -1.21
N ALA A 151 -4.83 12.31 -2.31
CA ALA A 151 -5.15 12.75 -3.65
C ALA A 151 -6.67 12.62 -3.89
N LYS A 152 -7.32 13.74 -4.17
CA LYS A 152 -8.72 13.78 -4.58
C LYS A 152 -8.78 14.05 -6.09
N SER A 153 -9.57 13.27 -6.80
CA SER A 153 -9.95 13.62 -8.18
C SER A 153 -10.59 15.01 -8.17
N ARG A 154 -10.18 15.84 -9.12
CA ARG A 154 -10.94 17.04 -9.48
C ARG A 154 -12.13 16.66 -10.35
#